data_AF-A0A3G2VUV3-F1
#
_entry.id   AF-A0A3G2VUV3-F1
#
_cell.length_a   1.000
_cell.length_b   1.000
_cell.length_c   1.000
_cell.angle_alpha   90.00
_cell.angle_beta   90.00
_cell.angle_gamma   90.00
#
_symmetry.space_group_name_H-M   'P 1'
#
loop_
_entity.id
_entity.type
_entity.pdbx_description
1 polymer ?
#
loop_
_entity_poly.entity_id
_entity_poly.type
_entity_poly.pdbx_seq_one_letter_code
_entity_poly.pdbx_strand_id
1 'polypeptide(L)'
;SHKLVKRSNEDGYLVGSRGSVGSSIVANLAGISEVNPLAPHYLCSKCKYFEWSKNSNVYSGWDLEDKECPKCNTLLSKDGHNIPFETFLGFEANKVPDIDLNFSGNYQPTIHNLVKELFGEDHTFRAGTISKIATKTAYGFCEKYMHEVRAGEEPWSRMFLDFLACKSEGVKRTTGQHPGGIIIIPKEFDVEDFSPVNYPANDISSPWKTTHFNFESIHDNVLKLDLLGHDDPTTIKMLEGLTNTKVENIPKSDPEVMKLFYTTESLGIKPDSIDGETTGAYGLPEFGTNFVRGMLKEAQPRTFNDLILLSGLSHGTDVWAGNAQELVKEGLRLKDCVCCRDDIMQNLIEKDIDPLIAFEIMERVRKGRSLSEQQEKLLVENKIPAWYIDSLKKIKYMFPKAHATAYV
;
A
#
# COMPACT_ATOMS: atom_id res chain seq x y z
N SER A 1 0.32 18.35 2.01
CA SER A 1 0.00 17.37 0.94
C SER A 1 -0.62 18.01 -0.29
N HIS A 2 -1.80 18.66 -0.25
CA HIS A 2 -2.44 19.26 -1.45
C HIS A 2 -1.48 20.13 -2.29
N LYS A 3 -0.77 21.07 -1.68
CA LYS A 3 0.20 21.93 -2.38
C LYS A 3 1.31 21.15 -3.09
N LEU A 4 1.75 20.03 -2.52
CA LEU A 4 2.80 19.18 -3.10
C LEU A 4 2.27 18.44 -4.34
N VAL A 5 1.08 17.85 -4.23
CA VAL A 5 0.42 17.15 -5.35
C VAL A 5 0.12 18.12 -6.48
N LYS A 6 -0.46 19.27 -6.15
CA LYS A 6 -0.75 20.33 -7.11
C LYS A 6 0.51 20.76 -7.86
N ARG A 7 1.61 21.02 -7.14
CA ARG A 7 2.87 21.44 -7.77
C ARG A 7 3.43 20.36 -8.70
N SER A 8 3.43 19.10 -8.26
CA SER A 8 3.88 17.99 -9.10
C SER A 8 3.07 17.88 -10.39
N ASN A 9 1.74 17.94 -10.29
CA ASN A 9 0.84 17.86 -11.45
C ASN A 9 1.03 19.05 -12.40
N GLU A 10 1.21 20.27 -11.88
CA GLU A 10 1.51 21.48 -12.68
C GLU A 10 2.84 21.37 -13.43
N ASP A 11 3.85 20.77 -12.80
CA ASP A 11 5.15 20.50 -13.42
C ASP A 11 5.10 19.22 -14.31
N GLY A 12 3.92 18.62 -14.46
CA GLY A 12 3.64 17.51 -15.37
C GLY A 12 3.96 16.12 -14.83
N TYR A 13 4.24 15.98 -13.54
CA TYR A 13 4.47 14.68 -12.89
C TYR A 13 3.23 14.29 -12.09
N LEU A 14 2.49 13.29 -12.58
CA LEU A 14 1.37 12.70 -11.85
C LEU A 14 1.85 12.19 -10.48
N VAL A 15 0.98 12.25 -9.47
CA VAL A 15 1.25 11.69 -8.13
C VAL A 15 0.35 10.50 -7.91
N GLY A 16 0.95 9.32 -7.70
CA GLY A 16 0.22 8.13 -7.31
C GLY A 16 -0.30 8.25 -5.88
N SER A 17 -1.58 7.89 -5.70
CA SER A 17 -2.16 7.74 -4.36
C SER A 17 -1.52 6.55 -3.63
N ARG A 18 -1.40 6.63 -2.31
CA ARG A 18 -0.85 5.51 -1.52
C ARG A 18 -1.44 5.46 -0.11
N GLY A 19 -1.51 4.25 0.43
CA GLY A 19 -1.74 4.02 1.85
C GLY A 19 -3.20 4.22 2.22
N SER A 20 -3.45 4.66 3.46
CA SER A 20 -4.82 4.78 3.99
C SER A 20 -5.49 6.13 3.74
N VAL A 21 -4.80 7.11 3.16
CA VAL A 21 -5.37 8.45 2.94
C VAL A 21 -6.53 8.44 1.94
N GLY A 22 -6.54 7.48 0.99
CA GLY A 22 -7.64 7.30 0.05
C GLY A 22 -8.97 6.84 0.67
N SER A 23 -8.97 6.47 1.96
CA SER A 23 -10.19 6.25 2.73
C SER A 23 -10.92 7.57 3.10
N SER A 24 -10.29 8.73 2.88
CA SER A 24 -10.86 10.04 3.22
C SER A 24 -11.45 10.75 2.01
N ILE A 25 -12.76 11.02 2.06
CA ILE A 25 -13.43 11.83 1.02
C ILE A 25 -12.87 13.25 0.97
N VAL A 26 -12.42 13.78 2.11
CA VAL A 26 -11.77 15.11 2.16
C VAL A 26 -10.45 15.08 1.41
N ALA A 27 -9.68 13.99 1.49
CA ALA A 27 -8.44 13.84 0.72
C ALA A 27 -8.71 13.77 -0.79
N ASN A 28 -9.77 13.07 -1.21
CA ASN A 28 -10.21 13.05 -2.61
C ASN A 28 -10.62 14.44 -3.10
N LEU A 29 -11.51 15.12 -2.39
CA LEU A 29 -11.99 16.46 -2.74
C LEU A 29 -10.87 17.51 -2.72
N ALA A 30 -9.86 17.33 -1.87
CA ALA A 30 -8.67 18.17 -1.84
C ALA A 30 -7.64 17.81 -2.91
N GLY A 31 -7.88 16.82 -3.79
CA GLY A 31 -6.92 16.39 -4.81
C GLY A 31 -5.61 15.84 -4.22
N ILE A 32 -5.67 15.27 -3.01
CA ILE A 32 -4.53 14.57 -2.37
C ILE A 32 -4.52 13.10 -2.79
N SER A 33 -5.69 12.51 -3.01
CA SER A 33 -5.84 11.15 -3.51
C SER A 33 -6.84 11.11 -4.67
N GLU A 34 -6.62 10.22 -5.63
CA GLU A 34 -7.52 9.94 -6.75
C GLU A 34 -8.60 8.92 -6.37
N VAL A 35 -8.43 8.21 -5.24
CA VAL A 35 -9.38 7.21 -4.75
C VAL A 35 -10.58 7.91 -4.15
N ASN A 36 -11.78 7.56 -4.63
CA ASN A 36 -13.04 8.05 -4.09
C ASN A 36 -13.63 7.01 -3.12
N PRO A 37 -13.65 7.25 -1.80
CA PRO A 37 -14.06 6.24 -0.83
C PRO A 37 -15.58 6.04 -0.74
N LEU A 38 -16.39 6.88 -1.39
CA LEU A 38 -17.85 6.78 -1.34
C LEU A 38 -18.35 5.45 -1.90
N ALA A 39 -19.59 5.08 -1.60
CA ALA A 39 -20.24 3.95 -2.24
C ALA A 39 -20.32 4.13 -3.77
N PRO A 40 -20.40 3.06 -4.58
CA PRO A 40 -20.53 3.16 -6.03
C PRO A 40 -21.69 4.06 -6.44
N HIS A 41 -21.43 5.04 -7.30
CA HIS A 41 -22.39 6.05 -7.70
C HIS A 41 -22.18 6.57 -9.12
N TYR A 42 -23.22 7.24 -9.63
CA TYR A 42 -23.20 8.02 -10.84
C TYR A 42 -23.24 9.51 -10.54
N LEU A 43 -22.49 10.31 -11.31
CA LEU A 43 -22.52 11.76 -11.26
C LEU A 43 -22.59 12.35 -12.67
N CYS A 44 -23.49 13.32 -12.87
CA CYS A 44 -23.54 14.06 -14.12
C CYS A 44 -22.60 15.27 -14.07
N SER A 45 -21.62 15.32 -14.97
CA SER A 45 -20.68 16.44 -15.10
C SER A 45 -21.39 17.77 -15.44
N LYS A 46 -22.52 17.72 -16.15
CA LYS A 46 -23.28 18.90 -16.63
C LYS A 46 -24.30 19.43 -15.61
N CYS A 47 -25.32 18.64 -15.26
CA CYS A 47 -26.43 19.09 -14.41
C CYS A 47 -26.29 18.70 -12.93
N LYS A 48 -25.19 18.05 -12.55
CA LYS A 48 -24.90 17.61 -11.18
C LYS A 48 -25.95 16.64 -10.59
N TYR A 49 -26.72 15.97 -11.45
CA TYR A 49 -27.50 14.82 -11.04
C TYR A 49 -26.60 13.76 -10.42
N PHE A 50 -27.01 13.21 -9.28
CA PHE A 50 -26.26 12.24 -8.51
C PHE A 50 -27.18 11.07 -8.14
N GLU A 51 -26.68 9.84 -8.25
CA GLU A 51 -27.42 8.62 -7.93
C GLU A 51 -26.49 7.55 -7.37
N TRP A 52 -26.78 7.06 -6.17
CA TRP A 52 -26.14 5.85 -5.63
C TRP A 52 -26.53 4.62 -6.44
N SER A 53 -25.59 3.69 -6.62
CA SER A 53 -25.89 2.38 -7.18
C SER A 53 -26.95 1.66 -6.34
N LYS A 54 -27.97 1.12 -7.01
CA LYS A 54 -28.99 0.26 -6.37
C LYS A 54 -28.60 -1.21 -6.38
N ASN A 55 -27.55 -1.57 -7.11
CA ASN A 55 -27.09 -2.94 -7.21
C ASN A 55 -26.13 -3.26 -6.05
N SER A 56 -26.60 -4.06 -5.09
CA SER A 56 -25.81 -4.49 -3.93
C SER A 56 -24.65 -5.43 -4.28
N ASN A 57 -24.56 -5.92 -5.52
CA ASN A 57 -23.43 -6.73 -5.98
C ASN A 57 -22.30 -5.92 -6.63
N VAL A 58 -22.43 -4.60 -6.73
CA VAL A 58 -21.37 -3.72 -7.26
C VAL A 58 -20.65 -3.05 -6.10
N TYR A 59 -19.34 -3.27 -6.02
CA TYR A 59 -18.49 -2.79 -4.91
C TYR A 59 -17.52 -1.69 -5.33
N SER A 60 -17.33 -1.47 -6.64
CA SER A 60 -16.58 -0.37 -7.23
C SER A 60 -17.44 0.33 -8.28
N GLY A 61 -17.46 1.65 -8.30
CA GLY A 61 -18.17 2.45 -9.29
C GLY A 61 -17.62 2.28 -10.68
N TRP A 62 -16.37 1.82 -10.83
CA TRP A 62 -15.78 1.55 -12.14
C TRP A 62 -16.30 0.25 -12.77
N ASP A 63 -17.02 -0.58 -12.00
CA ASP A 63 -17.74 -1.75 -12.49
C ASP A 63 -19.19 -1.46 -12.90
N LEU A 64 -19.66 -0.22 -12.69
CA LEU A 64 -20.99 0.18 -13.13
C LEU A 64 -21.08 0.22 -14.66
N GLU A 65 -22.23 -0.16 -15.20
CA GLU A 65 -22.51 -0.02 -16.64
C GLU A 65 -22.64 1.46 -17.04
N ASP A 66 -22.41 1.77 -18.31
CA ASP A 66 -22.60 3.12 -18.82
C ASP A 66 -24.08 3.52 -18.81
N LYS A 67 -24.35 4.73 -18.33
CA LYS A 67 -25.72 5.23 -18.14
C LYS A 67 -25.82 6.69 -18.53
N GLU A 68 -26.89 7.06 -19.24
CA GLU A 68 -27.18 8.47 -19.56
C GLU A 68 -27.92 9.17 -18.41
N CYS A 69 -27.65 10.46 -18.25
CA CYS A 69 -28.28 11.28 -17.22
C CYS A 69 -29.78 11.45 -17.50
N PRO A 70 -30.68 11.13 -16.56
CA PRO A 70 -32.12 11.24 -16.77
C PRO A 70 -32.62 12.70 -16.89
N LYS A 71 -31.79 13.69 -16.53
CA LYS A 71 -32.15 15.11 -16.59
C LYS A 71 -31.64 15.83 -17.84
N CYS A 72 -30.51 15.41 -18.40
CA CYS A 72 -29.86 16.16 -19.50
C CYS A 72 -29.21 15.28 -20.57
N ASN A 73 -29.45 13.96 -20.54
CA ASN A 73 -28.99 12.98 -21.52
C ASN A 73 -27.47 12.92 -21.75
N THR A 74 -26.69 13.47 -20.83
CA THR A 74 -25.22 13.39 -20.86
C THR A 74 -24.77 12.09 -20.21
N LEU A 75 -23.78 11.41 -20.77
CA LEU A 75 -23.19 10.22 -20.17
C LEU A 75 -22.73 10.52 -18.72
N LEU A 76 -23.14 9.69 -17.78
CA LEU A 76 -22.81 9.84 -16.37
C LEU A 76 -21.38 9.34 -16.11
N SER A 77 -20.62 10.06 -15.30
CA SER A 77 -19.39 9.53 -14.72
C SER A 77 -19.73 8.54 -13.61
N LYS A 78 -18.85 7.57 -13.38
CA LYS A 78 -19.06 6.45 -12.46
C LYS A 78 -17.87 6.37 -11.52
N ASP A 79 -18.09 6.29 -10.22
CA ASP A 79 -17.01 6.34 -9.24
C ASP A 79 -17.43 5.76 -7.87
N GLY A 80 -16.48 5.66 -6.93
CA GLY A 80 -16.71 5.24 -5.55
C GLY A 80 -16.38 3.78 -5.26
N HIS A 81 -15.59 3.48 -4.23
CA HIS A 81 -15.05 2.15 -3.94
C HIS A 81 -15.47 1.55 -2.59
N ASN A 82 -16.43 2.17 -1.91
CA ASN A 82 -16.99 1.73 -0.62
C ASN A 82 -15.90 1.49 0.45
N ILE A 83 -15.10 2.52 0.74
CA ILE A 83 -13.98 2.45 1.68
C ILE A 83 -14.35 3.25 2.94
N PRO A 84 -14.29 2.65 4.15
CA PRO A 84 -14.66 3.34 5.38
C PRO A 84 -13.57 4.32 5.81
N PHE A 85 -13.97 5.49 6.31
CA PHE A 85 -13.05 6.55 6.73
C PHE A 85 -12.19 6.14 7.92
N GLU A 86 -12.73 5.32 8.81
CA GLU A 86 -12.13 4.89 10.06
C GLU A 86 -10.87 4.04 9.84
N THR A 87 -10.69 3.47 8.64
CA THR A 87 -9.41 2.86 8.23
C THR A 87 -8.24 3.85 8.31
N PHE A 88 -8.51 5.14 8.09
CA PHE A 88 -7.51 6.21 8.15
C PHE A 88 -7.23 6.64 9.60
N LEU A 89 -8.25 7.08 10.34
CA LEU A 89 -8.12 7.75 11.64
C LEU A 89 -8.64 6.97 12.86
N GLY A 90 -9.28 5.81 12.65
CA GLY A 90 -10.07 5.13 13.68
C GLY A 90 -11.38 5.87 13.98
N PHE A 91 -12.10 5.41 15.01
CA PHE A 91 -13.36 6.02 15.45
C PHE A 91 -13.16 7.21 16.40
N GLU A 92 -12.11 7.17 17.24
CA GLU A 92 -11.86 8.19 18.29
C GLU A 92 -10.57 8.98 18.03
N ALA A 93 -10.09 9.04 16.79
CA ALA A 93 -8.79 9.62 16.44
C ALA A 93 -7.62 9.05 17.25
N ASN A 94 -7.76 7.80 17.71
CA ASN A 94 -6.78 7.06 18.49
C ASN A 94 -5.58 6.56 17.66
N LYS A 95 -5.56 6.86 16.36
CA LYS A 95 -4.49 6.55 15.45
C LYS A 95 -3.90 7.84 14.86
N VAL A 96 -2.60 8.00 15.00
CA VAL A 96 -1.85 9.05 14.27
C VAL A 96 -1.80 8.66 12.79
N PRO A 97 -2.37 9.49 11.88
CA PRO A 97 -2.37 9.17 10.46
C PRO A 97 -1.06 9.58 9.79
N ASP A 98 -0.57 8.73 8.91
CA ASP A 98 0.48 9.07 7.94
C ASP A 98 -0.17 9.39 6.58
N ILE A 99 0.32 10.41 5.88
CA ILE A 99 -0.06 10.69 4.50
C ILE A 99 1.05 10.18 3.59
N ASP A 100 0.74 9.11 2.86
CA ASP A 100 1.63 8.49 1.88
C ASP A 100 1.31 8.99 0.46
N LEU A 101 2.35 9.39 -0.29
CA LEU A 101 2.22 9.82 -1.68
C LEU A 101 3.37 9.23 -2.50
N ASN A 102 3.06 8.70 -3.69
CA ASN A 102 4.03 8.20 -4.64
C ASN A 102 4.32 9.27 -5.70
N PHE A 103 5.47 9.92 -5.61
CA PHE A 103 5.97 10.81 -6.65
C PHE A 103 6.86 10.04 -7.62
N SER A 104 7.03 10.56 -8.84
CA SER A 104 8.10 10.08 -9.72
C SER A 104 9.45 10.17 -9.00
N GLY A 105 10.25 9.10 -9.04
CA GLY A 105 11.60 9.10 -8.46
C GLY A 105 12.48 10.27 -8.94
N ASN A 106 12.29 10.69 -10.19
CA ASN A 106 13.01 11.83 -10.78
C ASN A 106 12.59 13.18 -10.19
N TYR A 107 11.38 13.29 -9.66
CA TYR A 107 10.79 14.54 -9.16
C TYR A 107 10.72 14.59 -7.62
N GLN A 108 10.90 13.44 -6.96
CA GLN A 108 10.87 13.30 -5.52
C GLN A 108 11.80 14.30 -4.78
N PRO A 109 13.07 14.52 -5.18
CA PRO A 109 13.93 15.50 -4.49
C PRO A 109 13.39 16.93 -4.54
N THR A 110 12.76 17.33 -5.66
CA THR A 110 12.13 18.65 -5.82
C THR A 110 10.99 18.83 -4.83
N ILE A 111 10.13 17.82 -4.69
CA ILE A 111 9.02 17.84 -3.73
C ILE A 111 9.51 17.87 -2.29
N HIS A 112 10.58 17.15 -1.97
CA HIS A 112 11.18 17.21 -0.65
C HIS A 112 11.69 18.62 -0.33
N ASN A 113 12.37 19.27 -1.27
CA ASN A 113 12.82 20.65 -1.09
C ASN A 113 11.66 21.65 -0.97
N LEU A 114 10.55 21.44 -1.68
CA LEU A 114 9.35 22.25 -1.51
C LEU A 114 8.78 22.15 -0.08
N VAL A 115 8.86 20.97 0.57
CA VAL A 115 8.48 20.86 1.99
C VAL A 115 9.39 21.72 2.86
N LYS A 116 10.71 21.73 2.59
CA LYS A 116 11.66 22.60 3.28
C LYS A 116 11.28 24.08 3.12
N GLU A 117 10.91 24.50 1.91
CA GLU A 117 10.47 25.88 1.64
C GLU A 117 9.16 26.24 2.35
N LEU A 118 8.22 25.31 2.44
CA LEU A 118 6.90 25.54 3.04
C LEU A 118 6.93 25.65 4.57
N PHE A 119 7.77 24.85 5.22
CA PHE A 119 7.79 24.73 6.68
C PHE A 119 9.04 25.37 7.31
N GLY A 120 10.10 25.60 6.55
CA GLY A 120 11.39 26.12 7.02
C GLY A 120 12.42 25.00 7.19
N GLU A 121 13.69 25.34 6.93
CA GLU A 121 14.81 24.40 7.00
C GLU A 121 15.03 23.84 8.41
N ASP A 122 14.82 24.66 9.45
CA ASP A 122 15.00 24.26 10.84
C ASP A 122 13.81 23.46 11.40
N HIS A 123 12.71 23.35 10.64
CA HIS A 123 11.50 22.59 11.03
C HIS A 123 11.26 21.35 10.15
N THR A 124 12.20 21.00 9.27
CA THR A 124 12.04 19.89 8.33
C THR A 124 13.28 19.02 8.28
N PHE A 125 13.11 17.74 8.62
CA PHE A 125 14.22 16.78 8.70
C PHE A 125 13.86 15.50 7.94
N ARG A 126 14.86 14.83 7.38
CA ARG A 126 14.66 13.46 6.92
C ARG A 126 14.56 12.54 8.12
N ALA A 127 13.64 11.58 8.09
CA ALA A 127 13.67 10.50 9.06
C ALA A 127 14.98 9.71 8.91
N GLY A 128 15.77 9.61 9.98
CA GLY A 128 17.00 8.83 9.97
C GLY A 128 16.75 7.33 10.04
N THR A 129 17.68 6.54 9.51
CA THR A 129 17.67 5.08 9.63
C THR A 129 18.96 4.57 10.25
N ILE A 130 18.85 3.49 11.03
CA ILE A 130 19.99 2.79 11.64
C ILE A 130 20.10 1.42 10.99
N SER A 131 21.06 1.25 10.08
CA SER A 131 21.29 -0.03 9.42
C SER A 131 22.04 -0.96 10.35
N LYS A 132 21.39 -2.06 10.73
CA LYS A 132 21.95 -3.13 11.56
C LYS A 132 22.50 -4.25 10.68
N ILE A 133 23.44 -5.03 11.23
CA ILE A 133 23.94 -6.23 10.56
C ILE A 133 22.82 -7.29 10.57
N ALA A 134 22.41 -7.73 9.38
CA ALA A 134 21.50 -8.88 9.21
C ALA A 134 22.27 -10.19 9.18
N THR A 135 21.60 -11.32 9.44
CA THR A 135 22.21 -12.65 9.59
C THR A 135 23.15 -13.02 8.43
N LYS A 136 22.74 -12.78 7.18
CA LYS A 136 23.57 -13.10 5.99
C LYS A 136 24.89 -12.32 5.95
N THR A 137 24.84 -11.03 6.31
CA THR A 137 26.04 -10.19 6.39
C THR A 137 26.92 -10.61 7.56
N ALA A 138 26.32 -10.92 8.72
CA ALA A 138 27.04 -11.44 9.87
C ALA A 138 27.78 -12.74 9.54
N TYR A 139 27.10 -13.67 8.85
CA TYR A 139 27.69 -14.93 8.39
C TYR A 139 28.90 -14.69 7.49
N GLY A 140 28.78 -13.80 6.50
CA GLY A 140 29.91 -13.42 5.64
C GLY A 140 31.09 -12.81 6.41
N PHE A 141 30.85 -12.05 7.49
CA PHE A 141 31.93 -11.57 8.37
C PHE A 141 32.59 -12.70 9.14
N CYS A 142 31.81 -13.64 9.69
CA CYS A 142 32.33 -14.80 10.40
C CYS A 142 33.17 -15.71 9.49
N GLU A 143 32.71 -15.99 8.26
CA GLU A 143 33.47 -16.73 7.26
C GLU A 143 34.77 -16.02 6.89
N LYS A 144 34.69 -14.71 6.59
CA LYS A 144 35.87 -13.92 6.25
C LYS A 144 36.91 -13.94 7.37
N TYR A 145 36.48 -13.77 8.62
CA TYR A 145 37.36 -13.84 9.79
C TYR A 145 38.01 -15.23 9.95
N MET A 146 37.23 -16.30 9.76
CA MET A 146 37.73 -17.67 9.80
C MET A 146 38.83 -17.89 8.74
N HIS A 147 38.63 -17.39 7.53
CA HIS A 147 39.57 -17.59 6.43
C HIS A 147 40.80 -16.68 6.48
N GLU A 148 40.65 -15.42 6.91
CA GLU A 148 41.74 -14.43 6.86
C GLU A 148 42.51 -14.34 8.18
N VAL A 149 41.81 -14.34 9.31
CA VAL A 149 42.42 -14.08 10.63
C VAL A 149 42.79 -15.38 11.32
N ARG A 150 41.94 -16.41 11.24
CA ARG A 150 42.21 -17.76 11.78
C ARG A 150 42.87 -18.68 10.75
N ALA A 151 43.57 -18.10 9.77
CA ALA A 151 44.27 -18.84 8.73
C ALA A 151 45.30 -19.78 9.39
N GLY A 152 45.08 -21.10 9.28
CA GLY A 152 45.94 -22.14 9.86
C GLY A 152 45.40 -22.78 11.15
N GLU A 153 44.25 -22.33 11.66
CA GLU A 153 43.53 -23.02 12.73
C GLU A 153 42.48 -23.99 12.18
N GLU A 154 41.97 -24.89 13.03
CA GLU A 154 40.83 -25.74 12.69
C GLU A 154 39.61 -24.88 12.29
N PRO A 155 39.00 -25.16 11.12
CA PRO A 155 37.89 -24.39 10.61
C PRO A 155 36.68 -24.55 11.51
N TRP A 156 35.94 -23.46 11.69
CA TRP A 156 34.66 -23.52 12.39
C TRP A 156 33.65 -24.33 11.59
N SER A 157 32.86 -25.15 12.29
CA SER A 157 31.75 -25.85 11.66
C SER A 157 30.68 -24.85 11.21
N ARG A 158 29.89 -25.24 10.20
CA ARG A 158 28.77 -24.43 9.71
C ARG A 158 27.81 -24.01 10.84
N MET A 159 27.49 -24.93 11.75
CA MET A 159 26.64 -24.65 12.91
C MET A 159 27.25 -23.59 13.85
N PHE A 160 28.57 -23.60 14.03
CA PHE A 160 29.24 -22.61 14.86
C PHE A 160 29.29 -21.24 14.17
N LEU A 161 29.51 -21.20 12.85
CA LEU A 161 29.39 -19.98 12.05
C LEU A 161 27.97 -19.39 12.13
N ASP A 162 26.94 -20.22 12.01
CA ASP A 162 25.53 -19.79 12.17
C ASP A 162 25.27 -19.23 13.58
N PHE A 163 25.80 -19.88 14.62
CA PHE A 163 25.73 -19.38 16.00
C PHE A 163 26.40 -18.01 16.16
N LEU A 164 27.63 -17.84 15.67
CA LEU A 164 28.36 -16.57 15.74
C LEU A 164 27.65 -15.46 14.94
N ALA A 165 27.11 -15.80 13.77
CA ALA A 165 26.35 -14.87 12.94
C ALA A 165 25.11 -14.37 13.68
N CYS A 166 24.36 -15.27 14.31
CA CYS A 166 23.20 -14.95 15.14
C CYS A 166 23.58 -14.05 16.34
N LYS A 167 24.75 -14.27 16.97
CA LYS A 167 25.24 -13.41 18.07
C LYS A 167 25.68 -12.01 17.62
N SER A 168 26.04 -11.85 16.35
CA SER A 168 26.50 -10.58 15.79
C SER A 168 25.37 -9.80 15.09
N GLU A 169 24.22 -10.43 14.91
CA GLU A 169 23.03 -9.81 14.32
C GLU A 169 22.51 -8.65 15.18
N GLY A 170 22.00 -7.61 14.52
CA GLY A 170 21.39 -6.46 15.19
C GLY A 170 22.37 -5.37 15.62
N VAL A 171 23.68 -5.63 15.56
CA VAL A 171 24.71 -4.61 15.82
C VAL A 171 24.61 -3.49 14.77
N LYS A 172 24.66 -2.23 15.22
CA LYS A 172 24.66 -1.06 14.34
C LYS A 172 25.89 -1.09 13.42
N ARG A 173 25.66 -0.92 12.12
CA ARG A 173 26.71 -0.83 11.09
C ARG A 173 26.86 0.57 10.53
N THR A 174 25.76 1.20 10.11
CA THR A 174 25.77 2.53 9.47
C THR A 174 24.51 3.32 9.87
N THR A 175 24.45 4.58 9.44
CA THR A 175 23.22 5.37 9.42
C THR A 175 22.85 5.74 7.98
N GLY A 176 21.59 6.03 7.73
CA GLY A 176 21.08 6.42 6.42
C GLY A 176 19.84 7.31 6.51
N GLN A 177 19.11 7.38 5.40
CA GLN A 177 17.89 8.17 5.27
C GLN A 177 16.69 7.25 5.04
N HIS A 178 15.51 7.66 5.51
CA HIS A 178 14.25 7.04 5.12
C HIS A 178 13.96 7.35 3.65
N PRO A 179 13.46 6.38 2.85
CA PRO A 179 13.26 6.57 1.40
C PRO A 179 12.37 7.75 1.02
N GLY A 180 11.40 8.13 1.86
CA GLY A 180 10.49 9.26 1.59
C GLY A 180 10.06 10.07 2.81
N GLY A 181 10.53 9.70 4.00
CA GLY A 181 9.98 10.20 5.25
C GLY A 181 10.55 11.58 5.59
N ILE A 182 9.69 12.59 5.61
CA ILE A 182 10.02 13.93 6.11
C ILE A 182 9.28 14.16 7.43
N ILE A 183 10.06 14.46 8.47
CA ILE A 183 9.58 14.84 9.79
C ILE A 183 9.34 16.34 9.79
N ILE A 184 8.14 16.74 10.24
CA ILE A 184 7.74 18.13 10.41
C ILE A 184 7.68 18.46 11.89
N ILE A 185 8.50 19.41 12.31
CA ILE A 185 8.53 19.91 13.69
C ILE A 185 7.57 21.09 13.80
N PRO A 186 6.61 21.11 14.75
CA PRO A 186 5.75 22.26 14.95
C PRO A 186 6.57 23.50 15.32
N LYS A 187 6.04 24.70 15.02
CA LYS A 187 6.80 25.96 15.16
C LYS A 187 7.12 26.31 16.61
N GLU A 188 6.38 25.74 17.53
CA GLU A 188 6.49 25.95 18.97
C GLU A 188 7.61 25.11 19.60
N PHE A 189 8.21 24.18 18.85
CA PHE A 189 9.23 23.25 19.34
C PHE A 189 10.48 23.28 18.46
N ASP A 190 11.60 22.85 19.06
CA ASP A 190 12.83 22.56 18.36
C ASP A 190 12.95 21.06 18.10
N VAL A 191 13.68 20.67 17.06
CA VAL A 191 13.90 19.24 16.74
C VAL A 191 14.50 18.48 17.92
N GLU A 192 15.35 19.14 18.71
CA GLU A 192 16.05 18.56 19.86
C GLU A 192 15.14 18.26 21.04
N ASP A 193 13.91 18.79 21.07
CA ASP A 193 12.86 18.36 22.01
C ASP A 193 12.44 16.90 21.77
N PHE A 194 12.68 16.37 20.57
CA PHE A 194 12.27 15.02 20.15
C PHE A 194 13.46 14.11 19.84
N SER A 195 14.50 14.62 19.16
CA SER A 195 15.65 13.83 18.74
C SER A 195 16.87 14.70 18.44
N PRO A 196 18.10 14.24 18.76
CA PRO A 196 19.29 14.83 18.17
C PRO A 196 19.24 14.76 16.63
N VAL A 197 20.08 15.55 15.96
CA VAL A 197 20.20 15.55 14.50
C VAL A 197 21.61 15.20 14.05
N ASN A 198 21.72 14.53 12.90
CA ASN A 198 23.01 14.25 12.28
C ASN A 198 22.88 14.25 10.76
N TYR A 199 24.03 14.15 10.08
CA TYR A 199 24.04 13.85 8.65
C TYR A 199 23.95 12.34 8.41
N PRO A 200 23.24 11.91 7.36
CA PRO A 200 23.15 10.50 7.00
C PRO A 200 24.54 10.00 6.59
N ALA A 201 24.94 8.85 7.13
CA ALA A 201 26.28 8.29 6.95
C ALA A 201 27.44 9.26 7.30
N ASN A 202 27.17 10.28 8.14
CA ASN A 202 28.10 11.37 8.47
C ASN A 202 28.57 12.22 7.26
N ASP A 203 27.81 12.21 6.16
CA ASP A 203 28.13 13.03 4.99
C ASP A 203 27.68 14.48 5.18
N ILE A 204 28.63 15.35 5.57
CA ILE A 204 28.40 16.78 5.79
C ILE A 204 28.02 17.56 4.52
N SER A 205 28.18 16.96 3.33
CA SER A 205 27.76 17.57 2.06
C SER A 205 26.29 17.31 1.73
N SER A 206 25.61 16.47 2.53
CA SER A 206 24.22 16.11 2.30
C SER A 206 23.29 17.34 2.41
N PRO A 207 22.36 17.56 1.46
CA PRO A 207 21.43 18.68 1.51
C PRO A 207 20.39 18.58 2.63
N TRP A 208 20.33 17.44 3.33
CA TRP A 208 19.36 17.16 4.37
C TRP A 208 20.02 16.63 5.64
N LYS A 209 19.63 17.21 6.77
CA LYS A 209 19.84 16.61 8.09
C LYS A 209 18.82 15.50 8.32
N THR A 210 19.23 14.48 9.07
CA THR A 210 18.39 13.38 9.54
C THR A 210 18.17 13.44 11.04
N THR A 211 17.01 12.98 11.50
CA THR A 211 16.81 12.66 12.93
C THR A 211 17.77 11.55 13.35
N HIS A 212 18.32 11.64 14.55
CA HIS A 212 19.21 10.60 15.08
C HIS A 212 18.45 9.35 15.46
N PHE A 213 17.27 9.53 16.06
CA PHE A 213 16.33 8.45 16.26
C PHE A 213 15.65 8.09 14.94
N ASN A 214 15.42 6.78 14.75
CA ASN A 214 14.52 6.29 13.72
C ASN A 214 13.08 6.73 14.03
N PHE A 215 12.25 6.81 12.99
CA PHE A 215 10.86 7.28 13.13
C PHE A 215 10.07 6.46 14.16
N GLU A 216 10.30 5.14 14.24
CA GLU A 216 9.63 4.24 15.20
C GLU A 216 9.77 4.71 16.66
N SER A 217 10.89 5.36 17.01
CA SER A 217 11.11 5.86 18.37
C SER A 217 10.39 7.17 18.68
N ILE A 218 9.89 7.88 17.66
CA ILE A 218 9.25 9.19 17.78
C ILE A 218 7.87 9.25 17.09
N HIS A 219 7.30 8.10 16.72
CA HIS A 219 6.14 8.04 15.82
C HIS A 219 4.86 8.68 16.39
N ASP A 220 4.71 8.69 17.72
CA ASP A 220 3.57 9.28 18.42
C ASP A 220 3.76 10.79 18.70
N ASN A 221 4.95 11.33 18.45
CA ASN A 221 5.33 12.68 18.90
C ASN A 221 5.29 13.71 17.77
N VAL A 222 5.61 13.29 16.54
CA VAL A 222 5.78 14.18 15.38
C VAL A 222 5.09 13.63 14.15
N LEU A 223 4.59 14.54 13.30
CA LEU A 223 3.97 14.16 12.03
C LEU A 223 5.04 13.82 10.98
N LYS A 224 4.77 12.76 10.22
CA LYS A 224 5.58 12.33 9.07
C LYS A 224 4.79 12.51 7.77
N LEU A 225 5.43 13.12 6.78
CA LEU A 225 4.99 13.03 5.38
C LEU A 225 5.81 11.94 4.70
N ASP A 226 5.15 10.90 4.19
CA ASP A 226 5.84 9.83 3.44
C ASP A 226 5.74 10.11 1.94
N LEU A 227 6.75 10.82 1.44
CA LEU A 227 6.82 11.32 0.06
C LEU A 227 7.77 10.41 -0.70
N LEU A 228 7.26 9.28 -1.18
CA LEU A 228 8.03 8.17 -1.72
C LEU A 228 8.30 8.36 -3.22
N GLY A 229 9.45 7.86 -3.68
CA GLY A 229 9.77 7.76 -5.09
C GLY A 229 9.23 6.44 -5.62
N HIS A 230 8.52 6.48 -6.74
CA HIS A 230 7.91 5.33 -7.38
C HIS A 230 8.10 5.40 -8.90
N ASP A 231 8.11 4.22 -9.54
CA ASP A 231 8.31 4.12 -10.97
C ASP A 231 7.01 4.30 -11.75
N ASP A 232 5.85 3.88 -11.23
CA ASP A 232 4.56 4.04 -11.94
C ASP A 232 4.30 5.47 -12.43
N PRO A 233 4.44 6.54 -11.61
CA PRO A 233 4.25 7.90 -12.12
C PRO A 233 5.27 8.29 -13.20
N THR A 234 6.49 7.75 -13.11
CA THR A 234 7.55 7.95 -14.10
C THR A 234 7.22 7.26 -15.42
N THR A 235 6.75 6.01 -15.36
CA THR A 235 6.36 5.19 -16.51
C THR A 235 5.14 5.78 -17.21
N ILE A 236 4.11 6.18 -16.45
CA ILE A 236 2.91 6.83 -16.99
C ILE A 236 3.31 8.14 -17.69
N LYS A 237 4.16 8.96 -17.07
CA LYS A 237 4.65 10.21 -17.71
C LYS A 237 5.38 9.94 -19.02
N MET A 238 6.22 8.90 -19.06
CA MET A 238 6.90 8.49 -20.27
C MET A 238 5.89 8.04 -21.35
N LEU A 239 4.88 7.25 -21.00
CA LEU A 239 3.84 6.81 -21.93
C LEU A 239 3.01 7.97 -22.47
N GLU A 240 2.62 8.94 -21.63
CA GLU A 240 1.95 10.17 -22.09
C GLU A 240 2.82 10.92 -23.11
N GLY A 241 4.12 11.06 -22.82
CA GLY A 241 5.07 11.75 -23.71
C GLY A 241 5.28 11.04 -25.05
N LEU A 242 5.27 9.71 -25.06
CA LEU A 242 5.47 8.90 -26.27
C LEU A 242 4.20 8.77 -27.13
N THR A 243 3.04 8.67 -26.49
CA THR A 243 1.76 8.41 -27.19
C THR A 243 0.95 9.67 -27.44
N ASN A 244 1.27 10.77 -26.76
CA ASN A 244 0.47 12.00 -26.71
C ASN A 244 -0.97 11.77 -26.20
N THR A 245 -1.21 10.65 -25.52
CA THR A 245 -2.47 10.32 -24.85
C THR A 245 -2.35 10.74 -23.39
N LYS A 246 -3.26 11.60 -22.94
CA LYS A 246 -3.29 12.02 -21.53
C LYS A 246 -3.95 10.96 -20.64
N VAL A 247 -3.41 10.77 -19.44
CA VAL A 247 -3.93 9.81 -18.44
C VAL A 247 -5.38 10.11 -18.04
N GLU A 248 -5.76 11.40 -17.98
CA GLU A 248 -7.12 11.84 -17.64
C GLU A 248 -8.20 11.38 -18.64
N ASN A 249 -7.79 11.01 -19.85
CA ASN A 249 -8.68 10.53 -20.92
C ASN A 249 -8.76 9.00 -20.99
N ILE A 250 -7.97 8.27 -20.20
CA ILE A 250 -8.00 6.81 -20.18
C ILE A 250 -9.29 6.36 -19.47
N PRO A 251 -10.09 5.46 -20.09
CA PRO A 251 -11.27 4.92 -19.44
C PRO A 251 -10.88 4.19 -18.15
N LYS A 252 -11.66 4.39 -17.09
CA LYS A 252 -11.43 3.76 -15.78
C LYS A 252 -11.65 2.24 -15.79
N SER A 253 -12.39 1.73 -16.78
CA SER A 253 -12.60 0.31 -17.01
C SER A 253 -12.82 0.10 -18.50
N ASP A 254 -11.93 -0.69 -19.13
CA ASP A 254 -12.01 -1.07 -20.54
C ASP A 254 -12.01 -2.62 -20.62
N PRO A 255 -13.01 -3.24 -21.28
CA PRO A 255 -13.09 -4.69 -21.40
C PRO A 255 -11.86 -5.35 -22.03
N GLU A 256 -11.18 -4.69 -22.98
CA GLU A 256 -9.97 -5.22 -23.61
C GLU A 256 -8.75 -5.11 -22.69
N VAL A 257 -8.69 -4.07 -21.86
CA VAL A 257 -7.64 -3.97 -20.83
C VAL A 257 -7.88 -5.01 -19.72
N MET A 258 -9.13 -5.20 -19.31
CA MET A 258 -9.50 -6.20 -18.29
C MET A 258 -9.13 -7.63 -18.70
N LYS A 259 -9.24 -7.96 -19.99
CA LYS A 259 -8.83 -9.25 -20.54
C LYS A 259 -7.36 -9.60 -20.25
N LEU A 260 -6.48 -8.61 -20.17
CA LEU A 260 -5.05 -8.84 -19.86
C LEU A 260 -4.86 -9.58 -18.53
N PHE A 261 -5.78 -9.44 -17.58
CA PHE A 261 -5.68 -10.07 -16.26
C PHE A 261 -6.14 -11.53 -16.24
N TYR A 262 -6.65 -12.08 -17.34
CA TYR A 262 -7.15 -13.46 -17.37
C TYR A 262 -6.96 -14.22 -18.69
N THR A 263 -6.61 -13.54 -19.78
CA THR A 263 -6.36 -14.12 -21.11
C THR A 263 -5.29 -13.32 -21.87
N THR A 264 -4.76 -13.88 -22.97
CA THR A 264 -3.85 -13.19 -23.91
C THR A 264 -4.57 -12.60 -25.13
N GLU A 265 -5.90 -12.75 -25.21
CA GLU A 265 -6.70 -12.38 -26.39
C GLU A 265 -6.49 -10.92 -26.85
N SER A 266 -6.50 -9.96 -25.93
CA SER A 266 -6.38 -8.54 -26.28
C SER A 266 -4.98 -8.15 -26.77
N LEU A 267 -3.97 -8.99 -26.54
CA LEU A 267 -2.64 -8.83 -27.12
C LEU A 267 -2.54 -9.44 -28.53
N GLY A 268 -3.52 -10.24 -28.96
CA GLY A 268 -3.49 -10.93 -30.26
C GLY A 268 -2.43 -12.03 -30.36
N ILE A 269 -1.92 -12.53 -29.23
CA ILE A 269 -0.88 -13.57 -29.16
C ILE A 269 -1.39 -14.85 -28.50
N LYS A 270 -0.74 -15.97 -28.79
CA LYS A 270 -1.00 -17.25 -28.13
C LYS A 270 -0.12 -17.41 -26.87
N PRO A 271 -0.57 -18.14 -25.85
CA PRO A 271 0.24 -18.43 -24.66
C PRO A 271 1.63 -18.99 -24.97
N ASP A 272 1.74 -19.87 -25.98
CA ASP A 272 3.02 -20.46 -26.43
C ASP A 272 4.04 -19.41 -26.92
N SER A 273 3.61 -18.20 -27.26
CA SER A 273 4.49 -17.09 -27.66
C SER A 273 5.16 -16.40 -26.46
N ILE A 274 4.71 -16.68 -25.24
CA ILE A 274 5.19 -16.07 -23.99
C ILE A 274 5.39 -17.14 -22.89
N ASP A 275 6.09 -18.22 -23.25
CA ASP A 275 6.45 -19.32 -22.35
C ASP A 275 5.23 -20.01 -21.69
N GLY A 276 4.12 -20.13 -22.41
CA GLY A 276 2.89 -20.76 -21.94
C GLY A 276 2.09 -19.92 -20.95
N GLU A 277 2.41 -18.63 -20.81
CA GLU A 277 1.64 -17.71 -19.97
C GLU A 277 0.26 -17.46 -20.57
N THR A 278 -0.79 -17.68 -19.78
CA THR A 278 -2.19 -17.60 -20.22
C THR A 278 -2.84 -16.26 -19.92
N THR A 279 -2.15 -15.34 -19.24
CA THR A 279 -2.59 -13.97 -18.96
C THR A 279 -1.73 -12.96 -19.72
N GLY A 280 -2.28 -11.79 -20.03
CA GLY A 280 -1.54 -10.65 -20.58
C GLY A 280 -0.81 -9.80 -19.55
N ALA A 281 -0.64 -10.27 -18.31
CA ALA A 281 -0.19 -9.44 -17.19
C ALA A 281 1.34 -9.20 -17.12
N TYR A 282 2.14 -9.74 -18.06
CA TYR A 282 3.58 -9.53 -18.05
C TYR A 282 3.96 -8.05 -18.07
N GLY A 283 4.86 -7.66 -17.16
CA GLY A 283 5.34 -6.28 -17.06
C GLY A 283 4.37 -5.29 -16.41
N LEU A 284 3.15 -5.71 -16.07
CA LEU A 284 2.25 -4.87 -15.28
C LEU A 284 2.76 -4.76 -13.84
N PRO A 285 2.77 -3.55 -13.24
CA PRO A 285 3.13 -3.37 -11.83
C PRO A 285 2.31 -4.29 -10.93
N GLU A 286 2.97 -4.93 -9.97
CA GLU A 286 2.43 -5.96 -9.05
C GLU A 286 1.90 -7.25 -9.71
N PHE A 287 0.99 -7.14 -10.68
CA PHE A 287 0.34 -8.27 -11.36
C PHE A 287 1.28 -9.09 -12.25
N GLY A 288 2.38 -8.49 -12.69
CA GLY A 288 3.37 -9.12 -13.56
C GLY A 288 4.32 -10.08 -12.85
N THR A 289 4.20 -10.32 -11.54
CA THR A 289 5.04 -11.29 -10.83
C THR A 289 4.56 -12.73 -11.03
N ASN A 290 5.46 -13.71 -10.92
CA ASN A 290 5.10 -15.12 -11.09
C ASN A 290 4.00 -15.58 -10.11
N PHE A 291 4.08 -15.08 -8.87
CA PHE A 291 3.10 -15.38 -7.84
C PHE A 291 1.71 -14.84 -8.21
N VAL A 292 1.62 -13.56 -8.57
CA VAL A 292 0.33 -12.92 -8.87
C VAL A 292 -0.27 -13.43 -10.18
N ARG A 293 0.55 -13.72 -11.21
CA ARG A 293 0.04 -14.40 -12.41
C ARG A 293 -0.52 -15.78 -12.10
N GLY A 294 0.06 -16.51 -11.14
CA GLY A 294 -0.54 -17.75 -10.61
C GLY A 294 -1.92 -17.52 -9.99
N MET A 295 -2.06 -16.45 -9.18
CA MET A 295 -3.35 -16.06 -8.59
C MET A 295 -4.39 -15.70 -9.67
N LEU A 296 -4.00 -14.92 -10.68
CA LEU A 296 -4.86 -14.52 -11.80
C LEU A 296 -5.41 -15.74 -12.56
N LYS A 297 -4.56 -16.74 -12.81
CA LYS A 297 -4.95 -17.99 -13.48
C LYS A 297 -6.02 -18.75 -12.70
N GLU A 298 -5.87 -18.83 -11.38
CA GLU A 298 -6.82 -19.53 -10.50
C GLU A 298 -8.11 -18.72 -10.29
N ALA A 299 -8.00 -17.41 -10.08
CA ALA A 299 -9.13 -16.57 -9.67
C ALA A 299 -9.96 -16.02 -10.85
N GLN A 300 -9.38 -15.92 -12.04
CA GLN A 300 -10.05 -15.45 -13.27
C GLN A 300 -10.89 -14.18 -13.07
N PRO A 301 -10.27 -13.05 -12.66
CA PRO A 301 -11.00 -11.83 -12.36
C PRO A 301 -11.81 -11.33 -13.57
N ARG A 302 -12.97 -10.73 -13.31
CA ARG A 302 -13.87 -10.19 -14.36
C ARG A 302 -14.25 -8.73 -14.13
N THR A 303 -13.99 -8.21 -12.93
CA THR A 303 -14.34 -6.85 -12.53
C THR A 303 -13.12 -6.11 -11.99
N PHE A 304 -13.16 -4.78 -12.03
CA PHE A 304 -12.17 -3.93 -11.39
C PHE A 304 -12.09 -4.21 -9.89
N ASN A 305 -13.23 -4.44 -9.23
CA ASN A 305 -13.23 -4.86 -7.83
C ASN A 305 -12.47 -6.17 -7.59
N ASP A 306 -12.57 -7.16 -8.49
CA ASP A 306 -11.78 -8.40 -8.34
C ASP A 306 -10.27 -8.11 -8.36
N LEU A 307 -9.81 -7.16 -9.19
CA LEU A 307 -8.41 -6.74 -9.22
C LEU A 307 -8.01 -6.04 -7.92
N ILE A 308 -8.86 -5.18 -7.34
CA ILE A 308 -8.63 -4.58 -6.02
C ILE A 308 -8.46 -5.68 -4.97
N LEU A 309 -9.35 -6.67 -4.95
CA LEU A 309 -9.31 -7.77 -3.99
C LEU A 309 -8.05 -8.63 -4.17
N LEU A 310 -7.67 -8.94 -5.41
CA LEU A 310 -6.44 -9.70 -5.71
C LEU A 310 -5.17 -8.90 -5.39
N SER A 311 -5.19 -7.58 -5.58
CA SER A 311 -4.11 -6.69 -5.12
C SER A 311 -3.94 -6.78 -3.60
N GLY A 312 -5.04 -6.76 -2.83
CA GLY A 312 -5.00 -7.00 -1.38
C GLY A 312 -4.45 -8.39 -1.01
N LEU A 313 -4.92 -9.43 -1.70
CA LEU A 313 -4.55 -10.83 -1.41
C LEU A 313 -3.11 -11.19 -1.80
N SER A 314 -2.55 -10.51 -2.80
CA SER A 314 -1.21 -10.76 -3.30
C SER A 314 -0.11 -10.18 -2.41
N HIS A 315 -0.46 -9.29 -1.49
CA HIS A 315 0.48 -8.57 -0.65
C HIS A 315 0.37 -8.99 0.83
N GLY A 316 1.26 -9.90 1.22
CA GLY A 316 1.40 -10.35 2.60
C GLY A 316 1.61 -11.85 2.70
N THR A 317 2.42 -12.27 3.66
CA THR A 317 2.62 -13.69 3.96
C THR A 317 1.34 -14.27 4.58
N ASP A 318 0.99 -15.49 4.17
CA ASP A 318 -0.18 -16.25 4.64
C ASP A 318 -1.55 -15.57 4.40
N VAL A 319 -1.63 -14.69 3.39
CA VAL A 319 -2.90 -14.06 2.96
C VAL A 319 -3.59 -14.91 1.89
N TRP A 320 -2.88 -15.24 0.80
CA TRP A 320 -3.40 -16.11 -0.26
C TRP A 320 -3.07 -17.58 -0.03
N ALA A 321 -1.80 -17.95 -0.14
CA ALA A 321 -1.34 -19.34 -0.07
C ALA A 321 -1.64 -19.95 1.31
N GLY A 322 -2.28 -21.13 1.33
CA GLY A 322 -2.70 -21.81 2.57
C GLY A 322 -3.78 -21.07 3.38
N ASN A 323 -4.46 -20.09 2.76
CA ASN A 323 -5.52 -19.31 3.36
C ASN A 323 -6.62 -19.01 2.33
N ALA A 324 -6.72 -17.79 1.79
CA ALA A 324 -7.80 -17.44 0.86
C ALA A 324 -7.83 -18.31 -0.41
N GLN A 325 -6.69 -18.84 -0.85
CA GLN A 325 -6.61 -19.76 -1.98
C GLN A 325 -7.43 -21.03 -1.75
N GLU A 326 -7.39 -21.60 -0.55
CA GLU A 326 -8.12 -22.82 -0.20
C GLU A 326 -9.63 -22.55 -0.22
N LEU A 327 -10.04 -21.42 0.37
CA LEU A 327 -11.42 -20.96 0.37
C LEU A 327 -11.97 -20.76 -1.05
N VAL A 328 -11.18 -20.15 -1.93
CA VAL A 328 -11.57 -19.95 -3.34
C VAL A 328 -11.69 -21.29 -4.09
N LYS A 329 -10.79 -22.24 -3.82
CA LYS A 329 -10.86 -23.60 -4.40
C LYS A 329 -12.08 -24.39 -3.90
N GLU A 330 -12.53 -24.13 -2.68
CA GLU A 330 -13.77 -24.68 -2.11
C GLU A 330 -15.04 -23.99 -2.64
N GLY A 331 -14.90 -22.96 -3.49
CA GLY A 331 -16.01 -22.28 -4.16
C GLY A 331 -16.43 -20.96 -3.52
N LEU A 332 -15.71 -20.46 -2.52
CA LEU A 332 -15.93 -19.12 -1.98
C LEU A 332 -15.55 -18.06 -3.02
N ARG A 333 -16.37 -17.02 -3.18
CA ARG A 333 -16.02 -15.91 -4.10
C ARG A 333 -14.96 -15.03 -3.46
N LEU A 334 -14.12 -14.40 -4.27
CA LEU A 334 -13.10 -13.45 -3.77
C LEU A 334 -13.68 -12.43 -2.79
N LYS A 335 -14.84 -11.85 -3.12
CA LYS A 335 -15.50 -10.83 -2.29
C LYS A 335 -15.99 -11.32 -0.93
N ASP A 336 -16.12 -12.63 -0.75
CA ASP A 336 -16.54 -13.23 0.53
C ASP A 336 -15.30 -13.60 1.39
N CYS A 337 -14.08 -13.50 0.85
CA CYS A 337 -12.82 -13.70 1.57
C CYS A 337 -12.36 -12.40 2.25
N VAL A 338 -11.37 -12.51 3.15
CA VAL A 338 -10.69 -11.35 3.76
C VAL A 338 -9.57 -10.89 2.82
N CYS A 339 -9.82 -9.87 2.00
CA CYS A 339 -8.89 -9.41 0.97
C CYS A 339 -8.13 -8.14 1.37
N CYS A 340 -8.83 -7.22 2.02
CA CYS A 340 -8.28 -5.98 2.56
C CYS A 340 -8.63 -5.90 4.05
N ARG A 341 -7.84 -5.12 4.80
CA ARG A 341 -8.09 -4.97 6.25
C ARG A 341 -9.45 -4.32 6.52
N ASP A 342 -9.91 -3.43 5.64
CA ASP A 342 -11.21 -2.77 5.71
C ASP A 342 -12.36 -3.77 5.77
N ASP A 343 -12.24 -4.89 5.05
CA ASP A 343 -13.24 -5.96 5.02
C ASP A 343 -13.38 -6.59 6.42
N ILE A 344 -12.29 -6.69 7.20
CA ILE A 344 -12.33 -7.20 8.57
C ILE A 344 -13.25 -6.33 9.42
N MET A 345 -13.03 -5.02 9.39
CA MET A 345 -13.79 -4.08 10.20
C MET A 345 -15.26 -4.04 9.77
N GLN A 346 -15.53 -3.92 8.45
CA GLN A 346 -16.90 -3.88 7.94
C GLN A 346 -17.67 -5.17 8.23
N ASN A 347 -17.08 -6.34 7.94
CA ASN A 347 -17.74 -7.63 8.17
C ASN A 347 -18.06 -7.85 9.65
N LEU A 348 -17.19 -7.42 10.58
CA LEU A 348 -17.46 -7.54 12.01
C LEU A 348 -18.58 -6.60 12.46
N ILE A 349 -18.59 -5.35 11.98
CA ILE A 349 -19.67 -4.39 12.28
C ILE A 349 -21.01 -4.88 11.73
N GLU A 350 -21.04 -5.45 10.52
CA GLU A 350 -22.25 -6.07 9.95
C GLU A 350 -22.76 -7.28 10.75
N LYS A 351 -21.93 -7.84 11.62
CA LYS A 351 -22.25 -8.94 12.55
C LYS A 351 -22.48 -8.45 13.97
N ASP A 352 -22.84 -7.18 14.13
CA ASP A 352 -23.17 -6.54 15.41
C ASP A 352 -22.01 -6.52 16.43
N ILE A 353 -20.75 -6.65 15.97
CA ILE A 353 -19.57 -6.40 16.82
C ILE A 353 -19.39 -4.89 16.95
N ASP A 354 -19.07 -4.43 18.16
CA ASP A 354 -18.78 -3.03 18.45
C ASP A 354 -17.72 -2.45 17.47
N PRO A 355 -17.96 -1.27 16.87
CA PRO A 355 -17.06 -0.71 15.86
C PRO A 355 -15.62 -0.48 16.34
N LEU A 356 -15.43 -0.11 17.61
CA LEU A 356 -14.09 0.10 18.16
C LEU A 356 -13.36 -1.25 18.29
N ILE A 357 -14.05 -2.28 18.79
CA ILE A 357 -13.50 -3.64 18.86
C ILE A 357 -13.17 -4.19 17.47
N ALA A 358 -14.06 -3.98 16.48
CA ALA A 358 -13.82 -4.38 15.09
C ALA A 358 -12.58 -3.69 14.50
N PHE A 359 -12.42 -2.39 14.75
CA PHE A 359 -11.24 -1.62 14.36
C PHE A 359 -9.95 -2.15 15.01
N GLU A 360 -9.99 -2.44 16.32
CA GLU A 360 -8.84 -3.01 17.03
C GLU A 360 -8.43 -4.38 16.50
N ILE A 361 -9.41 -5.24 16.19
CA ILE A 361 -9.17 -6.55 15.57
C ILE A 361 -8.52 -6.36 14.19
N MET A 362 -9.07 -5.49 13.35
CA MET A 362 -8.50 -5.15 12.04
C MET A 362 -7.04 -4.68 12.16
N GLU A 363 -6.76 -3.69 13.01
CA GLU A 363 -5.41 -3.13 13.18
C GLU A 363 -4.41 -4.14 13.76
N ARG A 364 -4.89 -5.09 14.55
CA ARG A 364 -4.08 -6.17 15.10
C ARG A 364 -3.72 -7.21 14.03
N VAL A 365 -4.72 -7.73 13.32
CA VAL A 365 -4.54 -8.76 12.28
C VAL A 365 -3.68 -8.25 11.13
N ARG A 366 -3.90 -7.02 10.64
CA ARG A 366 -3.09 -6.44 9.54
C ARG A 366 -1.60 -6.27 9.88
N LYS A 367 -1.24 -6.28 11.17
CA LYS A 367 0.15 -6.21 11.67
C LYS A 367 0.73 -7.60 11.98
N GLY A 368 0.05 -8.67 11.57
CA GLY A 368 0.48 -10.04 11.78
C GLY A 368 0.38 -10.53 13.22
N ARG A 369 -0.36 -9.80 14.05
CA ARG A 369 -0.63 -10.21 15.44
C ARG A 369 -1.91 -11.03 15.44
N SER A 370 -1.81 -12.28 15.87
CA SER A 370 -2.96 -13.17 16.02
C SER A 370 -3.98 -12.60 17.03
N LEU A 371 -5.23 -13.00 16.91
CA LEU A 371 -6.33 -12.64 17.82
C LEU A 371 -5.95 -12.95 19.28
N SER A 372 -6.38 -12.10 20.21
CA SER A 372 -6.31 -12.44 21.63
C SER A 372 -7.36 -13.48 22.00
N GLU A 373 -7.17 -14.19 23.12
CA GLU A 373 -8.15 -15.16 23.62
C GLU A 373 -9.53 -14.52 23.86
N GLN A 374 -9.56 -13.27 24.31
CA GLN A 374 -10.80 -12.52 24.54
C GLN A 374 -11.51 -12.19 23.23
N GLN A 375 -10.76 -11.71 22.23
CA GLN A 375 -11.30 -11.44 20.89
C GLN A 375 -11.82 -12.72 20.24
N GLU A 376 -11.08 -13.83 20.33
CA GLU A 376 -11.52 -15.10 19.77
C GLU A 376 -12.82 -15.60 20.42
N LYS A 377 -12.92 -15.55 21.76
CA LYS A 377 -14.17 -15.90 22.46
C LYS A 377 -15.34 -15.03 22.01
N LEU A 378 -15.12 -13.72 21.92
CA LEU A 378 -16.14 -12.78 21.43
C LEU A 378 -16.61 -13.14 20.02
N LEU A 379 -15.70 -13.43 19.09
CA LEU A 379 -16.06 -13.81 17.72
C LEU A 379 -16.85 -15.12 17.68
N VAL A 380 -16.47 -16.11 18.51
CA VAL A 380 -17.19 -17.38 18.61
C VAL A 380 -18.60 -17.18 19.22
N GLU A 381 -18.73 -16.39 20.28
CA GLU A 381 -20.01 -16.08 20.94
C GLU A 381 -20.98 -15.36 19.99
N ASN A 382 -20.45 -14.50 19.12
CA ASN A 382 -21.21 -13.80 18.08
C ASN A 382 -21.41 -14.63 16.80
N LYS A 383 -21.11 -15.95 16.84
CA LYS A 383 -21.35 -16.90 15.74
C LYS A 383 -20.62 -16.52 14.44
N ILE A 384 -19.45 -15.89 14.54
CA ILE A 384 -18.58 -15.66 13.40
C ILE A 384 -18.07 -17.02 12.91
N PRO A 385 -18.08 -17.30 11.59
CA PRO A 385 -17.67 -18.61 11.07
C PRO A 385 -16.25 -18.99 11.46
N ALA A 386 -16.03 -20.27 11.81
CA ALA A 386 -14.72 -20.77 12.23
C ALA A 386 -13.62 -20.53 11.18
N TRP A 387 -13.94 -20.75 9.90
CA TRP A 387 -13.00 -20.50 8.79
C TRP A 387 -12.52 -19.04 8.75
N TYR A 388 -13.39 -18.09 9.11
CA TYR A 388 -13.07 -16.67 9.12
C TYR A 388 -12.08 -16.36 10.24
N ILE A 389 -12.36 -16.86 11.45
CA ILE A 389 -11.48 -16.73 12.61
C ILE A 389 -10.10 -17.33 12.31
N ASP A 390 -10.06 -18.52 11.71
CA ASP A 390 -8.80 -19.19 11.34
C ASP A 390 -8.02 -18.41 10.27
N SER A 391 -8.73 -17.80 9.30
CA SER A 391 -8.13 -16.92 8.30
C SER A 391 -7.46 -15.71 8.96
N LEU A 392 -8.13 -15.05 9.91
CA LEU A 392 -7.60 -13.90 10.65
C LEU A 392 -6.32 -14.22 11.43
N LYS A 393 -6.19 -15.44 11.96
CA LYS A 393 -5.00 -15.87 12.72
C LYS A 393 -3.76 -16.10 11.84
N LYS A 394 -3.96 -16.41 10.56
CA LYS A 394 -2.88 -16.73 9.61
C LYS A 394 -2.18 -15.46 9.10
N ILE A 395 -2.96 -14.45 8.73
CA ILE A 395 -2.50 -13.21 8.07
C ILE A 395 -1.31 -12.57 8.82
N LYS A 396 -0.21 -12.32 8.09
CA LYS A 396 0.98 -11.62 8.63
C LYS A 396 1.04 -10.14 8.31
N TYR A 397 0.40 -9.74 7.20
CA TYR A 397 0.34 -8.37 6.75
C TYR A 397 -0.82 -8.23 5.77
N MET A 398 -1.50 -7.07 5.74
CA MET A 398 -2.61 -6.84 4.82
C MET A 398 -2.80 -5.36 4.49
N PHE A 399 -3.10 -5.06 3.23
CA PHE A 399 -3.30 -3.70 2.74
C PHE A 399 -4.63 -3.07 3.16
N PRO A 400 -4.69 -1.73 3.29
CA PRO A 400 -5.94 -0.98 3.16
C PRO A 400 -6.48 -1.07 1.74
N LYS A 401 -7.80 -1.15 1.60
CA LYS A 401 -8.50 -1.15 0.31
C LYS A 401 -8.16 0.08 -0.52
N ALA A 402 -8.03 1.25 0.12
CA ALA A 402 -7.59 2.48 -0.54
C ALA A 402 -6.21 2.36 -1.22
N HIS A 403 -5.28 1.62 -0.62
CA HIS A 403 -3.97 1.39 -1.24
C HIS A 403 -4.09 0.44 -2.43
N ALA A 404 -4.84 -0.66 -2.27
CA ALA A 404 -5.09 -1.60 -3.36
C ALA A 404 -5.79 -0.91 -4.55
N THR A 405 -6.81 -0.08 -4.30
CA THR A 405 -7.51 0.70 -5.33
C THR A 405 -6.65 1.75 -6.01
N ALA A 406 -5.63 2.29 -5.33
CA ALA A 406 -4.73 3.26 -5.95
C ALA A 406 -3.70 2.63 -6.89
N TYR A 407 -3.32 1.38 -6.62
CA TYR A 407 -2.31 0.64 -7.40
C TYR A 407 -2.90 -0.09 -8.60
N VAL A 408 -4.14 -0.55 -8.49
CA VAL A 408 -4.94 -1.08 -9.61
C VAL A 408 -5.43 0.09 -10.45
#